data_AF-A0A1F6YDG6-F1
#
_entry.id   AF-A0A1F6YDG6-F1
#
_cell.length_a   1.000
_cell.length_b   1.000
_cell.length_c   1.000
_cell.angle_alpha   90.00
_cell.angle_beta   90.00
_cell.angle_gamma   90.00
#
_symmetry.space_group_name_H-M   'P 1'
#
loop_
_entity.id
_entity.type
_entity.pdbx_description
1 polymer ?
#
loop_
_entity_poly.entity_id
_entity_poly.type
_entity_poly.pdbx_seq_one_letter_code
_entity_poly.pdbx_strand_id
1 'polypeptide(L)'
;MLLNKDIPACAGRLIKDIKINTMFHVKHVSHETLLELRNYNLKPNYMPKIFTSKTQKTGETGEGVASRFLVKHGFSILDRNYTKKWGEIDIIAEKANKIYFVEVKSISTPSLILPLSRGSGLDEYHPEDNMHPWKLKRLSRTIQTYLLSKKIPEEKEWQVDLLVVFLDLKNKKARVKVVKDIIL
;
A
#
# COMPACT_ATOMS: atom_id res chain seq x y z
N MET A 1 27.23 -6.55 10.68
CA MET A 1 27.42 -7.03 12.06
C MET A 1 27.12 -5.86 12.98
N LEU A 2 26.46 -6.14 14.12
CA LEU A 2 25.79 -5.25 15.06
C LEU A 2 24.36 -4.86 14.65
N LEU A 3 23.32 -5.04 15.45
CA LEU A 3 23.00 -5.91 16.59
C LEU A 3 21.54 -5.56 16.92
N ASN A 4 20.80 -6.57 17.38
CA ASN A 4 19.56 -6.49 18.14
C ASN A 4 19.17 -5.09 18.63
N LYS A 5 18.01 -4.59 18.17
CA LYS A 5 17.24 -3.58 18.89
C LYS A 5 15.92 -4.22 19.30
N ASP A 6 15.63 -4.05 20.58
CA ASP A 6 14.56 -4.68 21.32
C ASP A 6 13.19 -4.61 20.63
N ILE A 7 12.44 -5.70 20.76
CA ILE A 7 11.11 -5.93 20.19
C ILE A 7 10.08 -5.03 20.90
N PRO A 8 9.47 -4.03 20.24
CA PRO A 8 8.30 -3.37 20.78
C PRO A 8 7.05 -4.12 20.32
N ALA A 9 6.19 -4.48 21.27
CA ALA A 9 4.92 -5.15 21.01
C ALA A 9 4.09 -4.42 19.94
N CYS A 10 3.74 -5.15 18.87
CA CYS A 10 2.95 -4.73 17.72
C CYS A 10 1.48 -4.51 18.11
N ALA A 11 1.18 -3.40 18.79
CA ALA A 11 -0.19 -2.94 19.02
C ALA A 11 -0.72 -2.22 17.77
N GLY A 12 -1.37 -2.97 16.86
CA GLY A 12 -2.04 -2.41 15.68
C GLY A 12 -3.15 -1.42 16.07
N ARG A 13 -2.97 -0.13 15.76
CA ARG A 13 -3.99 0.90 16.02
C ARG A 13 -4.97 1.00 14.84
N LEU A 14 -6.25 0.83 15.13
CA LEU A 14 -7.37 1.00 14.18
C LEU A 14 -7.55 2.48 13.84
N ILE A 15 -7.53 2.88 12.55
CA ILE A 15 -7.77 4.28 12.16
C ILE A 15 -8.77 4.39 10.99
N LYS A 16 -10.00 4.77 11.37
CA LYS A 16 -11.13 5.48 10.68
C LYS A 16 -11.53 5.12 9.23
N ASP A 17 -12.85 5.21 9.00
CA ASP A 17 -13.55 5.04 7.72
C ASP A 17 -13.08 6.03 6.63
N ILE A 18 -12.82 5.52 5.43
CA ILE A 18 -12.50 6.31 4.23
C ILE A 18 -13.62 6.10 3.21
N LYS A 19 -14.21 7.19 2.71
CA LYS A 19 -15.10 7.12 1.54
C LYS A 19 -14.27 6.75 0.31
N ILE A 20 -14.66 5.70 -0.41
CA ILE A 20 -14.11 5.42 -1.73
C ILE A 20 -14.72 6.44 -2.68
N ASN A 21 -14.08 7.59 -2.86
CA ASN A 21 -14.40 8.41 -4.02
C ASN A 21 -13.93 7.62 -5.25
N THR A 22 -14.90 7.15 -6.04
CA THR A 22 -14.68 6.55 -7.35
C THR A 22 -14.09 7.61 -8.27
N MET A 23 -12.77 7.73 -8.28
CA MET A 23 -12.04 8.40 -9.36
C MET A 23 -11.24 7.36 -10.18
N PHE A 24 -11.79 6.15 -10.36
CA PHE A 24 -11.26 5.15 -11.29
C PHE A 24 -12.40 4.32 -11.90
N HIS A 25 -13.38 5.01 -12.47
CA HIS A 25 -14.24 4.46 -13.52
C HIS A 25 -14.51 5.54 -14.55
N VAL A 26 -13.46 5.91 -15.28
CA VAL A 26 -13.60 6.84 -16.39
C VAL A 26 -13.88 6.00 -17.63
N LYS A 27 -15.13 5.54 -17.78
CA LYS A 27 -15.63 5.03 -19.07
C LYS A 27 -15.88 6.15 -20.08
N HIS A 28 -15.84 7.41 -19.63
CA HIS A 28 -15.83 8.61 -20.46
C HIS A 28 -15.08 9.69 -19.68
N VAL A 29 -13.91 10.12 -20.17
CA VAL A 29 -13.18 11.24 -19.57
C VAL A 29 -13.86 12.50 -20.07
N SER A 30 -14.49 13.27 -19.18
CA SER A 30 -15.00 14.59 -19.56
C SER A 30 -13.83 15.48 -19.97
N HIS A 31 -14.04 16.38 -20.94
CA HIS A 31 -12.97 17.24 -21.46
C HIS A 31 -12.34 18.12 -20.36
N GLU A 32 -13.13 18.48 -19.34
CA GLU A 32 -12.68 19.24 -18.17
C GLU A 32 -11.67 18.45 -17.31
N THR A 33 -11.86 17.14 -17.13
CA THR A 33 -10.92 16.28 -16.40
C THR A 33 -9.58 16.13 -17.12
N LEU A 34 -9.57 16.16 -18.47
CA LEU A 34 -8.33 16.12 -19.25
C LEU A 34 -7.53 17.43 -19.11
N LEU A 35 -8.21 18.57 -18.98
CA LEU A 35 -7.57 19.87 -18.76
C LEU A 35 -6.95 19.96 -17.36
N GLU A 36 -7.62 19.41 -16.34
CA GLU A 36 -7.09 19.35 -14.97
C GLU A 36 -5.81 18.48 -14.87
N LEU A 37 -5.79 17.33 -15.56
CA LEU A 37 -4.62 16.43 -15.58
C LEU A 37 -3.41 17.02 -16.32
N ARG A 38 -3.64 17.94 -17.26
CA ARG A 38 -2.58 18.65 -18.01
C ARG A 38 -1.81 19.63 -17.11
N ASN A 39 -2.45 20.19 -16.09
CA ASN A 39 -1.82 21.10 -15.12
C ASN A 39 -0.88 20.38 -14.13
N TYR A 40 -0.91 19.04 -14.07
CA TYR A 40 -0.06 18.23 -13.19
C TYR A 40 1.15 17.58 -13.88
N ASN A 41 1.45 17.91 -15.14
CA ASN A 41 2.61 17.38 -15.88
C ASN A 41 2.69 15.83 -15.96
N LEU A 42 1.53 15.15 -16.02
CA LEU A 42 1.47 13.70 -16.24
C LEU A 42 1.79 13.38 -17.72
N LYS A 43 2.74 12.45 -17.93
CA LYS A 43 3.33 12.14 -19.25
C LYS A 43 2.29 11.73 -20.33
N PRO A 44 2.58 11.95 -21.63
CA PRO A 44 1.61 11.81 -22.73
C PRO A 44 1.09 10.39 -23.06
N ASN A 45 1.50 9.34 -22.33
CA ASN A 45 1.22 7.95 -22.69
C ASN A 45 0.40 7.23 -21.61
N TYR A 46 -0.77 7.77 -21.25
CA TYR A 46 -1.70 7.08 -20.36
C TYR A 46 -2.41 5.94 -21.12
N MET A 47 -1.84 4.72 -21.07
CA MET A 47 -2.55 3.50 -21.45
C MET A 47 -3.42 3.05 -20.26
N PRO A 48 -4.73 2.84 -20.45
CA PRO A 48 -5.58 2.29 -19.38
C PRO A 48 -5.10 0.88 -19.01
N LYS A 49 -4.91 0.60 -17.72
CA LYS A 49 -4.61 -0.75 -17.22
C LYS A 49 -5.75 -1.69 -17.65
N ILE A 50 -5.45 -2.65 -18.52
CA ILE A 50 -6.38 -3.70 -18.91
C ILE A 50 -6.37 -4.76 -17.80
N PHE A 51 -7.47 -4.86 -17.06
CA PHE A 51 -7.62 -5.88 -16.02
C PHE A 51 -8.12 -7.17 -16.63
N THR A 52 -7.38 -8.27 -16.41
CA THR A 52 -7.77 -9.61 -16.87
C THR A 52 -8.60 -10.36 -15.82
N SER A 53 -8.70 -9.84 -14.59
CA SER A 53 -9.52 -10.45 -13.54
C SER A 53 -10.16 -9.44 -12.57
N LYS A 54 -11.21 -9.91 -11.86
CA LYS A 54 -11.85 -9.16 -10.76
C LYS A 54 -10.89 -8.93 -9.59
N THR A 55 -9.96 -9.85 -9.35
CA THR A 55 -8.96 -9.74 -8.27
C THR A 55 -7.96 -8.63 -8.56
N GLN A 56 -7.49 -8.48 -9.80
CA GLN A 56 -6.59 -7.38 -10.19
C GLN A 56 -7.26 -6.02 -10.05
N LYS A 57 -8.53 -5.89 -10.46
CA LYS A 57 -9.30 -4.65 -10.28
C LYS A 57 -9.49 -4.30 -8.80
N THR A 58 -9.66 -5.31 -7.96
CA THR A 58 -9.78 -5.15 -6.50
C THR A 58 -8.44 -4.70 -5.91
N GLY A 59 -7.32 -5.29 -6.36
CA GLY A 59 -5.96 -4.89 -5.99
C GLY A 59 -5.67 -3.42 -6.31
N GLU A 60 -5.88 -2.99 -7.55
CA GLU A 60 -5.69 -1.57 -7.93
C GLU A 60 -6.57 -0.63 -7.10
N THR A 61 -7.82 -1.02 -6.85
CA THR A 61 -8.73 -0.21 -6.01
C THR A 61 -8.16 -0.07 -4.59
N GLY A 62 -7.63 -1.15 -4.03
CA GLY A 62 -7.01 -1.14 -2.71
C GLY A 62 -5.72 -0.33 -2.65
N GLU A 63 -4.82 -0.46 -3.61
CA GLU A 63 -3.62 0.39 -3.72
C GLU A 63 -3.98 1.87 -3.81
N GLY A 64 -5.01 2.20 -4.59
CA GLY A 64 -5.51 3.56 -4.71
C GLY A 64 -6.07 4.10 -3.37
N VAL A 65 -6.80 3.27 -2.63
CA VAL A 65 -7.28 3.62 -1.28
C VAL A 65 -6.11 3.79 -0.30
N ALA A 66 -5.14 2.88 -0.32
CA ALA A 66 -3.94 2.93 0.52
C ALA A 66 -3.12 4.20 0.25
N SER A 67 -2.91 4.55 -1.01
CA SER A 67 -2.21 5.78 -1.41
C SER A 67 -2.91 7.02 -0.87
N ARG A 68 -4.25 7.11 -1.03
CA ARG A 68 -5.03 8.22 -0.48
C ARG A 68 -5.00 8.27 1.05
N PHE A 69 -5.03 7.11 1.70
CA PHE A 69 -4.88 7.02 3.16
C PHE A 69 -3.53 7.60 3.59
N LEU A 70 -2.43 7.19 2.97
CA LEU A 70 -1.09 7.67 3.29
C LEU A 70 -0.99 9.19 3.08
N VAL A 71 -1.42 9.70 1.93
CA VAL A 71 -1.41 11.16 1.64
C VAL A 71 -2.21 11.93 2.68
N LYS A 72 -3.43 11.47 3.02
CA LYS A 72 -4.26 12.09 4.06
C LYS A 72 -3.59 12.11 5.44
N HIS A 73 -2.67 11.18 5.70
CA HIS A 73 -1.91 11.10 6.95
C HIS A 73 -0.52 11.76 6.85
N GLY A 74 -0.30 12.62 5.84
CA GLY A 74 0.90 13.45 5.72
C GLY A 74 2.11 12.73 5.14
N PHE A 75 1.90 11.67 4.37
CA PHE A 75 2.95 11.03 3.60
C PHE A 75 3.03 11.60 2.18
N SER A 76 4.23 11.71 1.64
CA SER A 76 4.49 11.94 0.22
C SER A 76 4.67 10.59 -0.48
N ILE A 77 3.97 10.34 -1.58
CA ILE A 77 4.17 9.12 -2.38
C ILE A 77 5.38 9.33 -3.29
N LEU A 78 6.42 8.51 -3.11
CA LEU A 78 7.64 8.55 -3.92
C LEU A 78 7.49 7.72 -5.21
N ASP A 79 6.95 6.50 -5.08
CA ASP A 79 6.73 5.58 -6.19
C ASP A 79 5.56 4.63 -5.87
N ARG A 80 4.95 4.07 -6.92
CA ARG A 80 3.92 3.01 -6.83
C ARG A 80 4.27 1.89 -7.80
N ASN A 81 3.89 0.66 -7.47
CA ASN A 81 4.10 -0.53 -8.31
C ASN A 81 5.56 -0.66 -8.78
N TYR A 82 6.51 -0.53 -7.84
CA TYR A 82 7.94 -0.63 -8.15
C TYR A 82 8.33 -2.09 -8.36
N THR A 83 8.49 -2.50 -9.62
CA THR A 83 8.75 -3.90 -9.99
C THR A 83 10.19 -4.11 -10.49
N LYS A 84 10.80 -5.21 -10.05
CA LYS A 84 12.06 -5.78 -10.56
C LYS A 84 11.90 -7.28 -10.79
N LYS A 85 12.84 -7.88 -11.52
CA LYS A 85 12.83 -9.33 -11.82
C LYS A 85 12.74 -10.21 -10.57
N TRP A 86 13.20 -9.72 -9.42
CA TRP A 86 13.24 -10.44 -8.15
C TRP A 86 12.16 -10.01 -7.14
N GLY A 87 11.30 -9.04 -7.44
CA GLY A 87 10.28 -8.62 -6.48
C GLY A 87 9.61 -7.30 -6.83
N GLU A 88 8.59 -6.97 -6.05
CA GLU A 88 7.78 -5.77 -6.23
C GLU A 88 7.52 -5.10 -4.89
N ILE A 89 7.22 -3.80 -4.93
CA ILE A 89 6.79 -3.00 -3.79
C ILE A 89 5.60 -2.15 -4.25
N ASP A 90 4.44 -2.30 -3.60
CA ASP A 90 3.19 -1.68 -4.04
C ASP A 90 3.24 -0.15 -3.92
N ILE A 91 3.69 0.36 -2.77
CA ILE A 91 3.79 1.80 -2.51
C ILE A 91 5.09 2.10 -1.77
N ILE A 92 5.78 3.14 -2.21
CA ILE A 92 6.94 3.71 -1.52
C ILE A 92 6.59 5.14 -1.15
N ALA A 93 6.65 5.46 0.13
CA ALA A 93 6.25 6.76 0.66
C ALA A 93 7.29 7.33 1.61
N GLU A 94 7.23 8.63 1.85
CA GLU A 94 8.09 9.33 2.79
C GLU A 94 7.27 10.16 3.75
N LYS A 95 7.68 10.15 5.03
CA LYS A 95 7.15 11.04 6.05
C LYS A 95 8.19 11.30 7.11
N ALA A 96 8.32 12.57 7.54
CA ALA A 96 9.25 12.97 8.61
C ALA A 96 10.67 12.42 8.42
N ASN A 97 11.22 12.56 7.20
CA ASN A 97 12.55 12.10 6.82
C ASN A 97 12.78 10.58 6.87
N LYS A 98 11.71 9.77 6.95
CA LYS A 98 11.76 8.30 6.93
C LYS A 98 11.03 7.74 5.71
N ILE A 99 11.60 6.70 5.09
CA ILE A 99 11.01 5.99 3.95
C ILE A 99 10.17 4.81 4.44
N TYR A 100 9.02 4.60 3.80
CA TYR A 100 8.09 3.53 4.10
C TYR A 100 7.89 2.69 2.84
N PHE A 101 8.28 1.42 2.92
CA PHE A 101 7.98 0.42 1.90
C PHE A 101 6.71 -0.30 2.30
N VAL A 102 5.65 -0.15 1.52
CA VAL A 102 4.31 -0.57 1.90
C VAL A 102 3.82 -1.67 0.97
N GLU A 103 3.50 -2.83 1.54
CA GLU A 103 2.70 -3.88 0.89
C GLU A 103 1.20 -3.56 1.12
N VAL A 104 0.35 -3.81 0.12
CA VAL A 104 -1.10 -3.58 0.19
C VAL A 104 -1.85 -4.89 0.02
N LYS A 105 -2.61 -5.28 1.05
CA LYS A 105 -3.51 -6.44 0.98
C LYS A 105 -4.96 -5.98 0.89
N SER A 106 -5.60 -6.27 -0.24
CA SER A 106 -6.99 -5.90 -0.47
C SER A 106 -7.95 -7.04 -0.13
N ILE A 107 -8.98 -6.75 0.67
CA ILE A 107 -10.02 -7.71 1.09
C ILE A 107 -11.38 -7.15 0.70
N SER A 108 -12.06 -7.78 -0.26
CA SER A 108 -13.43 -7.41 -0.62
C SER A 108 -14.41 -8.05 0.36
N THR A 109 -15.18 -7.24 1.08
CA THR A 109 -16.19 -7.71 2.06
C THR A 109 -17.50 -6.92 1.89
N PRO A 110 -18.68 -7.58 1.95
CA PRO A 110 -19.97 -6.90 1.87
C PRO A 110 -20.32 -6.11 3.13
N SER A 111 -19.58 -6.30 4.23
CA SER A 111 -19.72 -5.48 5.45
C SER A 111 -18.35 -5.11 6.00
N LEU A 112 -18.18 -3.83 6.36
CA LEU A 112 -16.99 -3.32 7.04
C LEU A 112 -17.03 -3.55 8.55
N ILE A 113 -17.96 -4.40 9.02
CA ILE A 113 -17.96 -4.88 10.40
C ILE A 113 -16.70 -5.72 10.52
N LEU A 114 -15.66 -5.10 11.09
CA LEU A 114 -14.52 -5.84 11.56
C LEU A 114 -15.07 -6.84 12.57
N PRO A 115 -14.61 -8.09 12.57
CA PRO A 115 -14.96 -9.00 13.63
C PRO A 115 -14.39 -8.46 14.93
N LEU A 116 -15.21 -7.70 15.66
CA LEU A 116 -14.97 -7.23 17.01
C LEU A 116 -15.14 -8.37 18.04
N SER A 117 -15.30 -9.60 17.56
CA SER A 117 -15.49 -10.80 18.33
C SER A 117 -14.36 -11.76 18.00
N ARG A 118 -13.45 -11.89 18.96
CA ARG A 118 -12.40 -12.91 19.10
C ARG A 118 -12.69 -14.15 18.24
N GLY A 119 -11.87 -14.39 17.21
CA GLY A 119 -11.85 -15.67 16.51
C GLY A 119 -12.06 -15.67 14.99
N SER A 120 -12.13 -14.54 14.30
CA SER A 120 -12.09 -14.56 12.83
C SER A 120 -10.91 -13.77 12.26
N GLY A 121 -9.79 -14.49 12.09
CA GLY A 121 -8.76 -14.35 11.05
C GLY A 121 -8.02 -13.02 10.83
N LEU A 122 -8.47 -11.91 11.39
CA LEU A 122 -7.88 -10.58 11.19
C LEU A 122 -7.08 -10.10 12.39
N ASP A 123 -7.45 -10.52 13.60
CA ASP A 123 -6.65 -10.34 14.82
C ASP A 123 -5.56 -11.40 14.94
N GLU A 124 -5.75 -12.53 14.25
CA GLU A 124 -4.81 -13.64 14.09
C GLU A 124 -4.04 -13.55 12.77
N TYR A 125 -4.14 -12.42 12.06
CA TYR A 125 -3.27 -12.17 10.90
C TYR A 125 -1.90 -11.79 11.40
N HIS A 126 -1.09 -12.81 11.65
CA HIS A 126 0.34 -12.72 11.84
C HIS A 126 0.99 -12.55 10.46
N PRO A 127 1.49 -11.34 10.10
CA PRO A 127 2.23 -11.16 8.85
C PRO A 127 3.35 -12.19 8.68
N GLU A 128 3.95 -12.63 9.78
CA GLU A 128 4.97 -13.69 9.87
C GLU A 128 4.49 -15.04 9.32
N ASP A 129 3.21 -15.42 9.49
CA ASP A 129 2.68 -16.70 9.02
C ASP A 129 2.56 -16.80 7.49
N ASN A 130 2.53 -15.65 6.80
CA ASN A 130 2.52 -15.58 5.34
C ASN A 130 3.87 -15.16 4.73
N MET A 131 4.86 -14.82 5.57
CA MET A 131 6.18 -14.37 5.16
C MET A 131 7.16 -15.54 5.10
N HIS A 132 6.96 -16.42 4.10
CA HIS A 132 7.95 -17.46 3.81
C HIS A 132 9.34 -16.81 3.58
N PRO A 133 10.45 -17.39 4.09
CA PRO A 133 11.79 -16.82 3.97
C PRO A 133 12.21 -16.33 2.57
N TRP A 134 11.70 -16.94 1.50
CA TRP A 134 11.99 -16.48 0.14
C TRP A 134 11.32 -15.15 -0.19
N LYS A 135 10.13 -14.85 0.35
CA LYS A 135 9.41 -13.59 0.14
C LYS A 135 10.13 -12.44 0.86
N LEU A 136 10.59 -12.68 2.09
CA LEU A 136 11.44 -11.76 2.85
C LEU A 136 12.74 -11.44 2.10
N LYS A 137 13.45 -12.46 1.62
CA LYS A 137 14.68 -12.30 0.83
C LYS A 137 14.46 -11.48 -0.45
N ARG A 138 13.36 -11.73 -1.16
CA ARG A 138 12.98 -11.00 -2.38
C ARG A 138 12.65 -9.53 -2.08
N LEU A 139 11.90 -9.28 -1.00
CA LEU A 139 11.55 -7.93 -0.57
C LEU A 139 12.80 -7.14 -0.15
N SER A 140 13.65 -7.71 0.70
CA SER A 140 14.92 -7.11 1.11
C SER A 140 15.80 -6.74 -0.10
N ARG A 141 15.95 -7.66 -1.07
CA ARG A 141 16.68 -7.38 -2.31
C ARG A 141 16.05 -6.26 -3.13
N THR A 142 14.73 -6.18 -3.18
CA THR A 142 13.99 -5.15 -3.92
C THR A 142 14.17 -3.77 -3.28
N ILE A 143 14.12 -3.71 -1.94
CA ILE A 143 14.37 -2.49 -1.15
C ILE A 143 15.79 -1.99 -1.37
N GLN A 144 16.80 -2.86 -1.22
CA GLN A 144 18.20 -2.49 -1.45
C GLN A 144 18.41 -1.93 -2.87
N THR A 145 17.79 -2.57 -3.87
CA THR A 145 17.84 -2.08 -5.25
C THR A 145 17.24 -0.69 -5.38
N TYR A 146 16.08 -0.46 -4.75
CA TYR A 146 15.43 0.84 -4.76
C TYR A 146 16.34 1.92 -4.16
N LEU A 147 16.83 1.70 -2.93
CA LEU A 147 17.70 2.63 -2.21
C LEU A 147 18.94 3.01 -3.04
N LEU A 148 19.64 2.01 -3.60
CA LEU A 148 20.80 2.22 -4.47
C LEU A 148 20.43 3.00 -5.75
N SER A 149 19.34 2.62 -6.41
CA SER A 149 18.94 3.25 -7.68
C SER A 149 18.52 4.71 -7.52
N LYS A 150 17.93 5.06 -6.37
CA LYS A 150 17.50 6.42 -6.02
C LYS A 150 18.59 7.22 -5.30
N LYS A 151 19.76 6.61 -5.06
CA LYS A 151 20.89 7.21 -4.33
C LYS A 151 20.46 7.74 -2.95
N ILE A 152 19.63 6.95 -2.26
CA ILE A 152 19.21 7.28 -0.90
C ILE A 152 20.41 7.11 0.04
N PRO A 153 20.72 8.09 0.91
CA PRO A 153 21.81 7.97 1.87
C PRO A 153 21.64 6.78 2.81
N GLU A 154 22.73 6.15 3.24
CA GLU A 154 22.69 4.95 4.09
C GLU A 154 22.11 5.22 5.48
N GLU A 155 22.26 6.45 5.97
CA GLU A 155 21.71 6.91 7.25
C GLU A 155 20.20 7.19 7.20
N LYS A 156 19.60 7.21 6.00
CA LYS A 156 18.17 7.45 5.85
C LYS A 156 17.39 6.28 6.45
N GLU A 157 16.61 6.58 7.47
CA GLU A 157 15.75 5.57 8.08
C GLU A 157 14.69 5.07 7.11
N TRP A 158 14.38 3.78 7.20
CA TRP A 158 13.24 3.19 6.51
C TRP A 158 12.56 2.10 7.34
N GLN A 159 11.34 1.74 6.97
CA GLN A 159 10.62 0.60 7.52
C GLN A 159 9.73 -0.06 6.47
N VAL A 160 9.28 -1.28 6.78
CA VAL A 160 8.29 -2.00 5.97
C VAL A 160 6.96 -2.02 6.72
N ASP A 161 5.89 -1.63 6.04
CA ASP A 161 4.53 -1.68 6.57
C ASP A 161 3.64 -2.54 5.67
N LEU A 162 2.57 -3.10 6.27
CA LEU A 162 1.47 -3.71 5.54
C LEU A 162 0.20 -2.91 5.78
N LEU A 163 -0.43 -2.46 4.70
CA LEU A 163 -1.75 -1.86 4.71
C LEU A 163 -2.77 -2.91 4.26
N VAL A 164 -3.65 -3.31 5.18
CA VAL A 164 -4.80 -4.16 4.86
C VAL A 164 -6.00 -3.26 4.57
N VAL A 165 -6.49 -3.31 3.34
CA VAL A 165 -7.60 -2.49 2.84
C VAL A 165 -8.85 -3.33 2.70
N PHE A 166 -9.82 -3.09 3.57
CA PHE A 166 -11.16 -3.67 3.48
C PHE A 166 -12.02 -2.83 2.56
N LEU A 167 -12.56 -3.45 1.51
CA LEU A 167 -13.35 -2.80 0.48
C LEU A 167 -14.79 -3.30 0.53
N ASP A 168 -15.69 -2.39 0.84
CA ASP A 168 -17.13 -2.55 0.61
C ASP A 168 -17.47 -1.85 -0.70
N LEU A 169 -17.37 -2.60 -1.80
CA LEU A 169 -17.59 -2.09 -3.14
C LEU A 169 -19.06 -1.71 -3.39
N LYS A 170 -20.02 -2.33 -2.67
CA LYS A 170 -21.45 -2.04 -2.80
C LYS A 170 -21.77 -0.67 -2.22
N ASN A 171 -21.26 -0.38 -1.03
CA ASN A 171 -21.50 0.88 -0.33
C ASN A 171 -20.42 1.95 -0.61
N LYS A 172 -19.42 1.65 -1.45
CA LYS A 172 -18.28 2.52 -1.77
C LYS A 172 -17.54 3.01 -0.52
N LYS A 173 -17.34 2.12 0.45
CA LYS A 173 -16.63 2.41 1.70
C LYS A 173 -15.37 1.56 1.80
N ALA A 174 -14.34 2.11 2.44
CA ALA A 174 -13.14 1.37 2.76
C ALA A 174 -12.67 1.62 4.18
N ARG A 175 -11.99 0.62 4.74
CA ARG A 175 -11.23 0.72 6.00
C ARG A 175 -9.81 0.27 5.75
N VAL A 176 -8.86 0.92 6.41
CA VAL A 176 -7.44 0.58 6.32
C VAL A 176 -6.93 0.19 7.71
N LYS A 177 -6.40 -1.01 7.84
CA LYS A 177 -5.62 -1.46 9.00
C LYS A 177 -4.14 -1.36 8.64
N VAL A 178 -3.36 -0.73 9.50
CA VAL A 178 -1.91 -0.58 9.32
C VAL A 178 -1.21 -1.54 10.27
N VAL A 179 -0.37 -2.40 9.73
CA VAL A 179 0.60 -3.18 10.48
C VAL A 179 1.96 -2.58 10.20
N LYS A 180 2.62 -2.09 11.26
CA LYS A 180 3.87 -1.34 11.14
C LYS A 180 5.05 -2.24 11.43
N ASP A 181 6.19 -1.87 10.86
CA ASP A 181 7.51 -2.38 11.24
C ASP A 181 7.61 -3.90 11.10
N ILE A 182 7.25 -4.38 9.91
CA ILE A 182 7.43 -5.78 9.55
C ILE A 182 8.93 -6.06 9.49
N ILE A 183 9.37 -6.97 10.36
CA ILE A 183 10.77 -7.38 10.46
C ILE A 183 11.11 -8.24 9.24
N LEU A 184 12.22 -7.90 8.57
CA LEU A 184 12.75 -8.60 7.39
C LEU A 184 13.81 -9.64 7.74
#